data_AF-A0A3N1CQY2-F1
#
_entry.id   AF-A0A3N1CQY2-F1
#
_cell.length_a   1.000
_cell.length_b   1.000
_cell.length_c   1.000
_cell.angle_alpha   90.00
_cell.angle_beta   90.00
_cell.angle_gamma   90.00
#
_symmetry.space_group_name_H-M   'P 1'
#
loop_
_entity.id
_entity.type
_entity.pdbx_description
1 polymer ?
#
loop_
_entity_poly.entity_id
_entity_poly.type
_entity_poly.pdbx_seq_one_letter_code
_entity_poly.pdbx_strand_id
1 'polypeptide(L)'
;MSAPVWPGTWVTSRLGLGLVDHASPVRLTLAELVGLAVRRNPRRAHLLVSTVLGKHVPTDPRLVYGSALLLGRLVGRVLGGESLTEEDEVALRAGALLREGLAGDGVAAASLRDLLVSHAVPRDAVVLGYAETATALGHGVADALGHAPYLHSTRRPVPGVTPYGGFEEEHSHATSHLLLPDPPELFDTDAPLVLVDDELSTGRTVRNTLRALHAVRPRARYVVASLIDLRDAADRTATAELAAELGARVDVVALAHGTVTLPPGLVEAGSALVAALDTPRSGLPPRPSPAGAATPAVPVGSAAPVVPGAPAVPAVPVGSAVPGVPAASATPASSVAFGTSVVSVTRGASVVPAASDTSGIPAGSAVRAVLEWPAGVPSGGRHGFRAGHREALEKALPGLGAAVAAEVPSRARRVLVLGFEELMYTPLRLAEALADLLPGTLVRYSTTTRSPVLAVDDPGYAIRGRVAFPAHDTPADGPGERYAYNVAQGFDAIVLIVDEEGDTPLLHDGLLTELAGLTGRVVLAVVPA
;
A
#
# COMPACT_ATOMS: atom_id res chain seq x y z
N MET A 1 -2.82 -22.25 18.96
CA MET A 1 -4.21 -22.20 18.47
C MET A 1 -4.23 -21.17 17.35
N SER A 2 -4.65 -21.57 16.15
CA SER A 2 -4.85 -20.65 15.03
C SER A 2 -5.86 -19.58 15.46
N ALA A 3 -5.58 -18.30 15.17
CA ALA A 3 -6.59 -17.26 15.38
C ALA A 3 -7.84 -17.62 14.53
N PRO A 4 -9.05 -17.43 15.05
CA PRO A 4 -10.26 -17.71 14.27
C PRO A 4 -10.26 -16.88 12.98
N VAL A 5 -10.53 -17.54 11.85
CA VAL A 5 -10.71 -16.86 10.56
C VAL A 5 -11.90 -15.92 10.70
N TRP A 6 -11.69 -14.64 10.40
CA TRP A 6 -12.72 -13.63 10.49
C TRP A 6 -13.83 -13.94 9.47
N PRO A 7 -15.09 -14.19 9.91
CA PRO A 7 -16.14 -14.67 9.02
C PRO A 7 -16.74 -13.57 8.13
N GLY A 8 -16.37 -12.30 8.31
CA GLY A 8 -16.91 -11.18 7.52
C GLY A 8 -18.38 -10.82 7.82
N THR A 9 -19.10 -11.62 8.61
CA THR A 9 -20.56 -11.52 8.78
C THR A 9 -21.03 -10.64 9.95
N TRP A 10 -20.13 -10.15 10.81
CA TRP A 10 -20.52 -9.42 12.02
C TRP A 10 -21.31 -8.14 11.73
N VAL A 11 -20.91 -7.42 10.68
CA VAL A 11 -21.58 -6.19 10.24
C VAL A 11 -22.84 -6.51 9.45
N THR A 12 -22.80 -7.51 8.56
CA THR A 12 -23.98 -7.92 7.78
C THR A 12 -25.12 -8.37 8.68
N SER A 13 -24.82 -9.15 9.72
CA SER A 13 -25.83 -9.65 10.67
C SER A 13 -26.46 -8.57 11.54
N ARG A 14 -25.78 -7.43 11.73
CA ARG A 14 -26.25 -6.33 12.60
C ARG A 14 -26.87 -5.17 11.84
N LEU A 15 -26.37 -4.89 10.64
CA LEU A 15 -26.78 -3.74 9.85
C LEU A 15 -27.53 -4.13 8.57
N GLY A 16 -27.74 -5.42 8.29
CA GLY A 16 -28.50 -5.89 7.12
C GLY A 16 -27.79 -5.67 5.77
N LEU A 17 -26.49 -5.41 5.79
CA LEU A 17 -25.66 -5.27 4.60
C LEU A 17 -25.51 -6.62 3.89
N GLY A 18 -25.61 -6.61 2.56
CA GLY A 18 -25.41 -7.82 1.74
C GLY A 18 -24.28 -7.62 0.73
N LEU A 19 -23.46 -8.65 0.56
CA LEU A 19 -22.56 -8.78 -0.58
C LEU A 19 -23.13 -9.86 -1.49
N VAL A 20 -23.27 -9.57 -2.78
CA VAL A 20 -23.73 -10.53 -3.78
C VAL A 20 -22.60 -10.75 -4.77
N ASP A 21 -22.16 -12.00 -4.88
CA ASP A 21 -21.09 -12.37 -5.80
C ASP A 21 -21.58 -12.44 -7.25
N HIS A 22 -20.70 -12.04 -8.16
CA HIS A 22 -20.84 -12.26 -9.61
C HIS A 22 -19.68 -13.11 -10.12
N ALA A 23 -19.69 -13.43 -11.42
CA ALA A 23 -18.64 -14.24 -12.03
C ALA A 23 -17.25 -13.61 -11.82
N SER A 24 -16.30 -14.41 -11.34
CA SER A 24 -14.91 -14.03 -11.13
C SER A 24 -14.01 -14.79 -12.12
N PRO A 25 -13.04 -14.13 -12.78
CA PRO A 25 -12.09 -14.78 -13.68
C PRO A 25 -11.17 -15.77 -12.95
N VAL A 26 -11.09 -15.68 -11.62
CA VAL A 26 -10.23 -16.51 -10.75
C VAL A 26 -11.06 -17.31 -9.72
N ARG A 27 -12.38 -17.35 -9.89
CA ARG A 27 -13.34 -18.05 -9.03
C ARG A 27 -13.23 -17.66 -7.55
N LEU A 28 -12.90 -16.40 -7.25
CA LEU A 28 -12.92 -15.83 -5.91
C LEU A 28 -14.24 -15.08 -5.68
N THR A 29 -14.68 -15.07 -4.43
CA THR A 29 -15.86 -14.34 -3.95
C THR A 29 -15.46 -13.03 -3.27
N LEU A 30 -16.40 -12.10 -3.14
CA LEU A 30 -16.18 -10.86 -2.41
C LEU A 30 -15.83 -11.13 -0.94
N ALA A 31 -16.54 -12.07 -0.30
CA ALA A 31 -16.34 -12.40 1.12
C ALA A 31 -14.95 -12.97 1.44
N GLU A 32 -14.25 -13.50 0.44
CA GLU A 32 -12.86 -13.96 0.58
C GLU A 32 -11.87 -12.79 0.60
N LEU A 33 -12.11 -11.75 -0.21
CA LEU A 33 -11.18 -10.63 -0.41
C LEU A 33 -11.44 -9.43 0.50
N VAL A 34 -12.69 -9.27 0.93
CA VAL A 34 -13.14 -8.18 1.80
C VAL A 34 -14.13 -8.68 2.82
N GLY A 35 -14.15 -8.05 3.99
CA GLY A 35 -15.34 -8.04 4.81
C GLY A 35 -15.72 -6.62 5.18
N LEU A 36 -16.59 -6.47 6.18
CA LEU A 36 -17.20 -5.19 6.51
C LEU A 36 -16.81 -4.73 7.92
N ALA A 37 -16.56 -3.43 8.03
CA ALA A 37 -16.40 -2.69 9.28
C ALA A 37 -17.35 -1.49 9.32
N VAL A 38 -17.53 -0.92 10.51
CA VAL A 38 -18.29 0.31 10.72
C VAL A 38 -17.32 1.48 10.84
N ARG A 39 -17.69 2.63 10.27
CA ARG A 39 -16.91 3.87 10.37
C ARG A 39 -17.74 5.00 10.96
N ARG A 40 -17.08 5.93 11.62
CA ARG A 40 -17.69 7.17 12.13
C ARG A 40 -17.83 8.16 10.97
N ASN A 41 -18.93 8.09 10.22
CA ASN A 41 -19.16 9.00 9.10
C ASN A 41 -20.66 9.26 8.86
N PRO A 42 -21.07 10.54 8.72
CA PRO A 42 -22.48 10.92 8.60
C PRO A 42 -23.11 10.56 7.24
N ARG A 43 -22.33 10.14 6.25
CA ARG A 43 -22.79 9.83 4.88
C ARG A 43 -22.69 8.35 4.51
N ARG A 44 -21.87 7.57 5.21
CA ARG A 44 -21.68 6.14 4.92
C ARG A 44 -21.17 5.44 6.17
N ALA A 45 -22.03 4.61 6.78
CA ALA A 45 -21.70 3.93 8.03
C ALA A 45 -20.80 2.69 7.87
N HIS A 46 -20.65 2.15 6.67
CA HIS A 46 -19.84 0.95 6.41
C HIS A 46 -18.50 1.28 5.77
N LEU A 47 -17.56 0.36 5.92
CA LEU A 47 -16.25 0.33 5.29
C LEU A 47 -15.97 -1.10 4.83
N LEU A 48 -15.46 -1.25 3.61
CA LEU A 48 -14.90 -2.52 3.15
C LEU A 48 -13.47 -2.64 3.70
N VAL A 49 -13.18 -3.76 4.33
CA VAL A 49 -11.88 -4.06 4.90
C VAL A 49 -11.29 -5.22 4.13
N SER A 50 -10.24 -4.92 3.35
CA SER A 50 -9.49 -5.95 2.64
C SER A 50 -8.84 -6.92 3.62
N THR A 51 -8.99 -8.21 3.34
CA THR A 51 -8.29 -9.32 4.00
C THR A 51 -6.89 -9.54 3.42
N VAL A 52 -6.59 -8.91 2.27
CA VAL A 52 -5.40 -9.16 1.46
C VAL A 52 -4.36 -8.07 1.61
N LEU A 53 -4.75 -6.79 1.65
CA LEU A 53 -3.81 -5.67 1.44
C LEU A 53 -2.84 -5.38 2.59
N GLY A 54 -3.06 -5.92 3.78
CA GLY A 54 -2.24 -5.58 4.95
C GLY A 54 -2.45 -4.14 5.44
N LYS A 55 -3.61 -3.51 5.20
CA LYS A 55 -3.87 -2.15 5.71
C LYS A 55 -4.44 -2.13 7.13
N HIS A 56 -5.54 -2.86 7.34
CA HIS A 56 -6.22 -2.89 8.64
C HIS A 56 -6.08 -4.24 9.36
N VAL A 57 -5.79 -5.29 8.60
CA VAL A 57 -5.61 -6.65 9.09
C VAL A 57 -4.21 -7.09 8.68
N PRO A 58 -3.33 -7.44 9.63
CA PRO A 58 -2.01 -7.98 9.30
C PRO A 58 -2.12 -9.27 8.49
N THR A 59 -1.57 -9.28 7.28
CA THR A 59 -1.73 -10.37 6.30
C THR A 59 -0.38 -11.04 6.04
N ASP A 60 -0.38 -12.30 5.61
CA ASP A 60 0.84 -12.93 5.12
C ASP A 60 1.38 -12.14 3.92
N PRO A 61 2.63 -11.66 3.94
CA PRO A 61 3.16 -10.80 2.88
C PRO A 61 3.12 -11.47 1.50
N ARG A 62 3.21 -12.80 1.44
CA ARG A 62 3.18 -13.56 0.17
C ARG A 62 1.79 -13.56 -0.47
N LEU A 63 0.73 -13.44 0.34
CA LEU A 63 -0.63 -13.27 -0.17
C LEU A 63 -0.86 -11.86 -0.72
N VAL A 64 -0.31 -10.84 -0.06
CA VAL A 64 -0.42 -9.44 -0.51
C VAL A 64 0.25 -9.31 -1.88
N TYR A 65 1.51 -9.75 -2.00
CA TYR A 65 2.26 -9.68 -3.24
C TYR A 65 1.72 -10.63 -4.32
N GLY A 66 1.38 -11.87 -3.96
CA GLY A 66 0.77 -12.83 -4.87
C GLY A 66 -0.56 -12.34 -5.46
N SER A 67 -1.39 -11.65 -4.68
CA SER A 67 -2.64 -11.07 -5.20
C SER A 67 -2.39 -9.93 -6.18
N ALA A 68 -1.37 -9.11 -5.93
CA ALA A 68 -0.95 -8.06 -6.85
C ALA A 68 -0.44 -8.63 -8.17
N LEU A 69 0.37 -9.70 -8.12
CA LEU A 69 0.83 -10.40 -9.31
C LEU A 69 -0.32 -11.06 -10.07
N LEU A 70 -1.31 -11.62 -9.38
CA LEU A 70 -2.49 -12.22 -10.00
C LEU A 70 -3.31 -11.18 -10.75
N LEU A 71 -3.52 -10.01 -10.13
CA LEU A 71 -4.17 -8.88 -10.78
C LEU A 71 -3.37 -8.43 -12.01
N GLY A 72 -2.05 -8.32 -11.90
CA GLY A 72 -1.17 -7.96 -13.02
C GLY A 72 -1.18 -8.99 -14.16
N ARG A 73 -1.31 -10.29 -13.86
CA ARG A 73 -1.51 -11.33 -14.88
C ARG A 73 -2.79 -11.09 -15.68
N LEU A 74 -3.91 -10.81 -15.02
CA LEU A 74 -5.18 -10.52 -15.70
C LEU A 74 -5.10 -9.22 -16.54
N VAL A 75 -4.44 -8.19 -16.02
CA VAL A 75 -4.13 -6.98 -16.77
C VAL A 75 -3.30 -7.33 -18.02
N GLY A 76 -2.29 -8.18 -17.86
CA GLY A 76 -1.41 -8.61 -18.95
C GLY A 76 -2.13 -9.36 -20.06
N ARG A 77 -3.14 -10.18 -19.72
CA ARG A 77 -4.03 -10.83 -20.69
C ARG A 77 -4.84 -9.82 -21.49
N VAL A 78 -5.50 -8.90 -20.79
CA VAL A 78 -6.28 -7.83 -21.43
C VAL A 78 -5.39 -7.01 -22.36
N LEU A 79 -4.21 -6.57 -21.88
CA LEU A 79 -3.24 -5.84 -22.71
C LEU A 79 -2.83 -6.64 -23.96
N GLY A 80 -2.67 -7.96 -23.83
CA GLY A 80 -2.42 -8.89 -24.94
C GLY A 80 -3.58 -9.11 -25.91
N GLY A 81 -4.77 -8.57 -25.63
CA GLY A 81 -5.97 -8.73 -26.46
C GLY A 81 -6.80 -9.98 -26.14
N GLU A 82 -6.48 -10.67 -25.04
CA GLU A 82 -7.17 -11.89 -24.62
C GLU A 82 -8.46 -11.58 -23.84
N SER A 83 -9.45 -12.47 -23.94
CA SER A 83 -10.69 -12.34 -23.17
C SER A 83 -10.53 -12.91 -21.76
N LEU A 84 -11.01 -12.18 -20.75
CA LEU A 84 -11.09 -12.69 -19.37
C LEU A 84 -12.19 -13.75 -19.16
N THR A 85 -13.04 -13.99 -20.17
CA THR A 85 -14.02 -15.09 -20.14
C THR A 85 -13.39 -16.44 -20.50
N GLU A 86 -12.22 -16.43 -21.14
CA GLU A 86 -11.48 -17.65 -21.47
C GLU A 86 -10.69 -18.14 -20.25
N GLU A 87 -10.69 -19.45 -20.04
CA GLU A 87 -10.00 -20.06 -18.90
C GLU A 87 -8.48 -19.83 -18.99
N ASP A 88 -7.92 -19.39 -17.87
CA ASP A 88 -6.47 -19.32 -17.66
C ASP A 88 -6.15 -20.21 -16.47
N GLU A 89 -5.58 -21.37 -16.77
CA GLU A 89 -5.28 -22.41 -15.78
C GLU A 89 -4.38 -21.89 -14.66
N VAL A 90 -3.43 -21.01 -14.97
CA VAL A 90 -2.53 -20.41 -13.98
C VAL A 90 -3.31 -19.44 -13.08
N ALA A 91 -4.18 -18.62 -13.65
CA ALA A 91 -5.00 -17.70 -12.87
C ALA A 91 -6.02 -18.45 -11.98
N LEU A 92 -6.62 -19.53 -12.48
CA LEU A 92 -7.51 -20.40 -11.72
C LEU A 92 -6.77 -21.10 -10.58
N ARG A 93 -5.56 -21.62 -10.84
CA ARG A 93 -4.71 -22.24 -9.81
C ARG A 93 -4.29 -21.22 -8.75
N ALA A 94 -3.92 -20.01 -9.17
CA ALA A 94 -3.60 -18.91 -8.26
C ALA A 94 -4.81 -18.52 -7.40
N GLY A 95 -6.01 -18.44 -7.97
CA GLY A 95 -7.23 -18.19 -7.20
C GLY A 95 -7.49 -19.25 -6.11
N ALA A 96 -7.24 -20.53 -6.41
CA ALA A 96 -7.33 -21.60 -5.41
C ALA A 96 -6.28 -21.46 -4.30
N LEU A 97 -5.02 -21.20 -4.66
CA LEU A 97 -3.94 -21.00 -3.69
C LEU A 97 -4.18 -19.77 -2.80
N LEU A 98 -4.73 -18.69 -3.36
CA LEU A 98 -5.10 -17.49 -2.59
C LEU A 98 -6.19 -17.80 -1.55
N ARG A 99 -7.23 -18.54 -1.94
CA ARG A 99 -8.27 -19.01 -1.00
C ARG A 99 -7.67 -19.85 0.14
N GLU A 100 -6.85 -20.84 -0.20
CA GLU A 100 -6.22 -21.73 0.79
C GLU A 100 -5.30 -20.93 1.74
N GLY A 101 -4.53 -20.00 1.19
CA GLY A 101 -3.67 -19.12 1.98
C GLY A 101 -4.43 -18.16 2.89
N LEU A 102 -5.54 -17.58 2.42
CA LEU A 102 -6.43 -16.76 3.24
C LEU A 102 -7.09 -17.57 4.38
N ALA A 103 -7.30 -18.87 4.17
CA ALA A 103 -7.73 -19.81 5.21
C ALA A 103 -6.61 -20.19 6.21
N GLY A 104 -5.38 -19.71 6.00
CA GLY A 104 -4.24 -19.86 6.90
C GLY A 104 -3.17 -20.83 6.43
N ASP A 105 -3.24 -21.35 5.20
CA ASP A 105 -2.19 -22.21 4.64
C ASP A 105 -0.99 -21.39 4.15
N GLY A 106 0.07 -21.35 4.97
CA GLY A 106 1.30 -20.65 4.63
C GLY A 106 2.08 -21.27 3.45
N VAL A 107 1.89 -22.55 3.14
CA VAL A 107 2.50 -23.20 1.97
C VAL A 107 1.76 -22.77 0.71
N ALA A 108 0.44 -22.68 0.76
CA ALA A 108 -0.36 -22.14 -0.34
C ALA A 108 -0.01 -20.67 -0.62
N ALA A 109 0.21 -19.87 0.43
CA ALA A 109 0.66 -18.49 0.31
C ALA A 109 2.01 -18.35 -0.43
N ALA A 110 3.01 -19.17 -0.07
CA ALA A 110 4.29 -19.21 -0.78
C ALA A 110 4.12 -19.68 -2.23
N SER A 111 3.35 -20.75 -2.43
CA SER A 111 3.10 -21.33 -3.75
C SER A 111 2.38 -20.36 -4.69
N LEU A 112 1.46 -19.52 -4.17
CA LEU A 112 0.78 -18.48 -4.94
C LEU A 112 1.80 -17.50 -5.54
N ARG A 113 2.66 -16.94 -4.69
CA ARG A 113 3.70 -16.01 -5.10
C ARG A 113 4.63 -16.66 -6.12
N ASP A 114 5.18 -17.82 -5.81
CA ASP A 114 6.20 -18.48 -6.64
C ASP A 114 5.63 -18.88 -8.02
N LEU A 115 4.37 -19.32 -8.06
CA LEU A 115 3.64 -19.58 -9.31
C LEU A 115 3.56 -18.33 -10.18
N LEU A 116 3.20 -17.19 -9.61
CA LEU A 116 2.95 -15.98 -10.40
C LEU A 116 4.24 -15.27 -10.79
N VAL A 117 5.28 -15.29 -9.94
CA VAL A 117 6.62 -14.80 -10.29
C VAL A 117 7.17 -15.56 -11.49
N SER A 118 7.03 -16.90 -11.51
CA SER A 118 7.50 -17.73 -12.63
C SER A 118 6.68 -17.59 -13.93
N HIS A 119 5.54 -16.90 -13.88
CA HIS A 119 4.64 -16.70 -15.02
C HIS A 119 4.39 -15.22 -15.33
N ALA A 120 5.29 -14.32 -14.91
CA ALA A 120 5.26 -12.92 -15.32
C ALA A 120 5.46 -12.82 -16.84
N VAL A 121 4.62 -12.01 -17.50
CA VAL A 121 4.65 -11.83 -18.96
C VAL A 121 4.90 -10.35 -19.24
N PRO A 122 6.05 -9.99 -19.83
CA PRO A 122 6.33 -8.61 -20.19
C PRO A 122 5.26 -8.00 -21.10
N ARG A 123 4.75 -6.83 -20.73
CA ARG A 123 3.83 -6.03 -21.54
C ARG A 123 4.28 -4.58 -21.53
N ASP A 124 4.18 -3.91 -22.66
CA ASP A 124 4.41 -2.47 -22.73
C ASP A 124 3.24 -1.74 -22.07
N ALA A 125 3.52 -1.07 -20.95
CA ALA A 125 2.55 -0.33 -20.15
C ALA A 125 3.27 0.58 -19.15
N VAL A 126 2.55 1.59 -18.65
CA VAL A 126 2.92 2.32 -17.42
C VAL A 126 1.86 2.02 -16.37
N VAL A 127 2.28 1.77 -15.14
CA VAL A 127 1.37 1.45 -14.03
C VAL A 127 1.33 2.60 -13.03
N LEU A 128 0.12 3.02 -12.65
CA LEU A 128 -0.15 4.06 -11.67
C LEU A 128 -0.99 3.52 -10.51
N GLY A 129 -0.40 3.40 -9.33
CA GLY A 129 -1.11 3.02 -8.10
C GLY A 129 -1.73 4.22 -7.37
N TYR A 130 -2.90 4.04 -6.78
CA TYR A 130 -3.57 5.06 -5.98
C TYR A 130 -3.01 5.05 -4.55
N ALA A 131 -2.47 6.17 -4.10
CA ALA A 131 -2.13 6.31 -2.69
C ALA A 131 -3.40 6.39 -1.82
N GLU A 132 -3.40 5.83 -0.62
CA GLU A 132 -2.29 5.09 -0.01
C GLU A 132 -2.36 3.59 -0.32
N THR A 133 -3.57 3.01 -0.33
CA THR A 133 -3.76 1.56 -0.20
C THR A 133 -3.23 0.76 -1.39
N ALA A 134 -3.25 1.32 -2.60
CA ALA A 134 -2.84 0.62 -3.80
C ALA A 134 -1.36 0.87 -4.17
N THR A 135 -0.57 1.52 -3.31
CA THR A 135 0.87 1.78 -3.57
C THR A 135 1.69 0.50 -3.70
N ALA A 136 1.48 -0.50 -2.85
CA ALA A 136 2.13 -1.81 -2.99
C ALA A 136 1.44 -2.71 -4.03
N LEU A 137 0.12 -2.63 -4.13
CA LEU A 137 -0.66 -3.38 -5.11
C LEU A 137 -0.23 -3.03 -6.55
N GLY A 138 -0.08 -1.73 -6.85
CA GLY A 138 0.35 -1.24 -8.15
C GLY A 138 1.77 -1.68 -8.50
N HIS A 139 2.70 -1.69 -7.54
CA HIS A 139 4.04 -2.25 -7.75
C HIS A 139 4.00 -3.73 -8.16
N GLY A 140 3.21 -4.55 -7.46
CA GLY A 140 3.09 -5.96 -7.81
C GLY A 140 2.41 -6.19 -9.17
N VAL A 141 1.45 -5.34 -9.55
CA VAL A 141 0.91 -5.33 -10.93
C VAL A 141 2.01 -5.02 -11.94
N ALA A 142 2.84 -4.01 -11.69
CA ALA A 142 3.96 -3.66 -12.55
C ALA A 142 5.00 -4.78 -12.67
N ASP A 143 5.26 -5.50 -11.57
CA ASP A 143 6.17 -6.65 -11.55
C ASP A 143 5.67 -7.79 -12.44
N ALA A 144 4.38 -8.13 -12.37
CA ALA A 144 3.77 -9.17 -13.20
C ALA A 144 3.77 -8.84 -14.71
N LEU A 145 3.84 -7.56 -15.06
CA LEU A 145 3.92 -7.07 -16.45
C LEU A 145 5.38 -6.97 -16.96
N GLY A 146 6.32 -7.66 -16.32
CA GLY A 146 7.73 -7.64 -16.70
C GLY A 146 8.46 -6.36 -16.25
N HIS A 147 8.16 -5.92 -15.03
CA HIS A 147 8.77 -4.74 -14.40
C HIS A 147 8.48 -3.44 -15.15
N ALA A 148 7.22 -3.26 -15.55
CA ALA A 148 6.73 -2.05 -16.17
C ALA A 148 7.07 -0.81 -15.31
N PRO A 149 7.35 0.35 -15.91
CA PRO A 149 7.46 1.61 -15.19
C PRO A 149 6.28 1.83 -14.24
N TYR A 150 6.59 2.04 -12.96
CA TYR A 150 5.60 2.23 -11.92
C TYR A 150 5.69 3.62 -11.29
N LEU A 151 4.54 4.26 -11.09
CA LEU A 151 4.36 5.48 -10.30
C LEU A 151 3.21 5.24 -9.31
N HIS A 152 3.20 5.91 -8.17
CA HIS A 152 1.95 6.07 -7.42
C HIS A 152 1.62 7.54 -7.26
N SER A 153 0.33 7.86 -7.14
CA SER A 153 -0.06 9.18 -6.70
C SER A 153 0.43 9.44 -5.27
N THR A 154 0.55 10.69 -4.89
CA THR A 154 0.87 11.08 -3.52
C THR A 154 0.04 12.28 -3.13
N ARG A 155 -0.24 12.43 -1.84
CA ARG A 155 -0.82 13.68 -1.32
C ARG A 155 0.25 14.62 -0.79
N ARG A 156 1.52 14.24 -0.86
CA ARG A 156 2.65 14.98 -0.29
C ARG A 156 3.29 15.85 -1.39
N PRO A 157 3.18 17.18 -1.31
CA PRO A 157 3.97 18.05 -2.17
C PRO A 157 5.44 17.93 -1.79
N VAL A 158 6.33 17.87 -2.78
CA VAL A 158 7.77 17.85 -2.55
C VAL A 158 8.35 19.21 -2.94
N PRO A 159 9.02 19.94 -2.03
CA PRO A 159 9.60 21.25 -2.33
C PRO A 159 10.52 21.21 -3.56
N GLY A 160 10.31 22.12 -4.50
CA GLY A 160 11.10 22.21 -5.73
C GLY A 160 10.70 21.24 -6.85
N VAL A 161 9.80 20.29 -6.59
CA VAL A 161 9.28 19.37 -7.62
C VAL A 161 7.95 19.89 -8.15
N THR A 162 7.89 20.16 -9.45
CA THR A 162 6.63 20.55 -10.10
C THR A 162 5.81 19.30 -10.39
N PRO A 163 4.53 19.22 -9.94
CA PRO A 163 3.67 18.09 -10.28
C PRO A 163 3.46 17.99 -11.79
N TYR A 164 3.61 16.78 -12.32
CA TYR A 164 3.29 16.46 -13.72
C TYR A 164 1.79 16.63 -14.00
N GLY A 165 0.98 16.30 -13.00
CA GLY A 165 -0.47 16.41 -13.03
C GLY A 165 -1.06 15.99 -11.69
N GLY A 166 -2.39 15.93 -11.63
CA GLY A 166 -3.09 15.52 -10.43
C GLY A 166 -4.58 15.33 -10.65
N PHE A 167 -5.26 14.82 -9.63
CA PHE A 167 -6.71 14.61 -9.62
C PHE A 167 -7.27 14.74 -8.21
N GLU A 168 -8.57 14.98 -8.10
CA GLU A 168 -9.25 15.13 -6.80
C GLU A 168 -10.13 13.92 -6.49
N GLU A 169 -10.12 13.50 -5.22
CA GLU A 169 -11.06 12.49 -4.70
C GLU A 169 -12.26 13.17 -4.02
N GLU A 170 -13.45 13.08 -4.61
CA GLU A 170 -14.68 13.75 -4.13
C GLU A 170 -15.17 13.29 -2.74
N HIS A 171 -14.57 12.27 -2.13
CA HIS A 171 -14.96 11.72 -0.82
C HIS A 171 -14.11 12.20 0.35
N SER A 172 -13.15 13.11 0.12
CA SER A 172 -12.32 13.71 1.16
C SER A 172 -12.35 15.24 1.00
N HIS A 173 -12.67 15.97 2.05
CA HIS A 173 -12.94 17.41 1.98
C HIS A 173 -11.72 18.30 1.67
N ALA A 174 -10.53 17.77 1.31
CA ALA A 174 -9.34 18.61 1.11
C ALA A 174 -8.12 18.01 0.37
N THR A 175 -8.13 16.84 -0.27
CA THR A 175 -6.87 16.25 -0.77
C THR A 175 -6.83 15.98 -2.26
N SER A 176 -6.11 16.85 -2.98
CA SER A 176 -5.61 16.61 -4.32
C SER A 176 -4.52 15.53 -4.30
N HIS A 177 -4.57 14.63 -5.27
CA HIS A 177 -3.50 13.69 -5.58
C HIS A 177 -2.57 14.32 -6.60
N LEU A 178 -1.27 14.22 -6.35
CA LEU A 178 -0.19 14.70 -7.20
C LEU A 178 0.51 13.52 -7.87
N LEU A 179 0.97 13.73 -9.10
CA LEU A 179 1.88 12.85 -9.81
C LEU A 179 3.25 13.53 -9.93
N LEU A 180 4.30 12.90 -9.40
CA LEU A 180 5.64 13.48 -9.30
C LEU A 180 6.72 12.62 -9.99
N PRO A 181 6.54 12.14 -11.24
CA PRO A 181 7.53 11.31 -11.92
C PRO A 181 8.87 12.04 -12.09
N ASP A 182 9.97 11.36 -11.80
CA ASP A 182 11.33 11.86 -11.98
C ASP A 182 12.25 10.83 -12.71
N PRO A 183 12.66 11.08 -13.97
CA PRO A 183 12.31 12.27 -14.74
C PRO A 183 10.92 12.12 -15.39
N PRO A 184 10.30 13.21 -15.86
CA PRO A 184 8.94 13.22 -16.39
C PRO A 184 8.66 12.24 -17.53
N GLU A 185 9.69 11.85 -18.29
CA GLU A 185 9.61 10.92 -19.42
C GLU A 185 9.16 9.51 -19.00
N LEU A 186 9.23 9.19 -17.70
CA LEU A 186 8.63 7.97 -17.17
C LEU A 186 7.13 7.87 -17.49
N PHE A 187 6.45 9.02 -17.55
CA PHE A 187 5.01 9.12 -17.77
C PHE A 187 4.65 9.65 -19.17
N ASP A 188 5.56 10.34 -19.85
CA ASP A 188 5.36 10.87 -21.20
C ASP A 188 5.64 9.82 -22.29
N THR A 189 4.74 8.85 -22.42
CA THR A 189 4.78 7.76 -23.41
C THR A 189 3.38 7.45 -23.96
N ASP A 190 3.33 6.88 -25.16
CA ASP A 190 2.11 6.38 -25.81
C ASP A 190 1.67 5.00 -25.31
N ALA A 191 2.47 4.34 -24.46
CA ALA A 191 2.13 3.04 -23.89
C ALA A 191 0.75 3.09 -23.18
N PRO A 192 0.03 1.96 -23.07
CA PRO A 192 -1.18 1.89 -22.25
C PRO A 192 -0.93 2.33 -20.79
N LEU A 193 -1.90 3.02 -20.18
CA LEU A 193 -1.84 3.36 -18.75
C LEU A 193 -2.71 2.40 -17.94
N VAL A 194 -2.11 1.73 -16.96
CA VAL A 194 -2.80 0.87 -16.00
C VAL A 194 -3.01 1.64 -14.71
N LEU A 195 -4.26 1.94 -14.37
CA LEU A 195 -4.65 2.53 -13.09
C LEU A 195 -4.95 1.40 -12.09
N VAL A 196 -4.32 1.41 -10.92
CA VAL A 196 -4.49 0.37 -9.90
C VAL A 196 -5.07 0.98 -8.62
N ASP A 197 -6.21 0.47 -8.20
CA ASP A 197 -6.87 0.83 -6.94
C ASP A 197 -7.21 -0.44 -6.14
N ASP A 198 -7.61 -0.32 -4.88
CA ASP A 198 -8.02 -1.47 -4.08
C ASP A 198 -9.44 -1.95 -4.42
N GLU A 199 -10.38 -1.01 -4.56
CA GLU A 199 -11.78 -1.30 -4.88
C GLU A 199 -12.38 -0.33 -5.90
N LEU A 200 -13.27 -0.83 -6.76
CA LEU A 200 -14.15 0.02 -7.56
C LEU A 200 -15.55 -0.02 -6.99
N SER A 201 -16.04 1.14 -6.52
CA SER A 201 -17.43 1.32 -6.11
C SER A 201 -18.29 1.82 -7.27
N THR A 202 -18.48 3.14 -7.43
CA THR A 202 -19.21 3.71 -8.58
C THR A 202 -18.32 3.99 -9.79
N GLY A 203 -17.00 3.83 -9.65
CA GLY A 203 -15.99 4.18 -10.65
C GLY A 203 -15.84 5.68 -10.92
N ARG A 204 -16.55 6.56 -10.20
CA ARG A 204 -16.50 8.01 -10.43
C ARG A 204 -15.11 8.61 -10.24
N THR A 205 -14.39 8.21 -9.18
CA THR A 205 -13.00 8.64 -8.94
C THR A 205 -12.12 8.31 -10.14
N VAL A 206 -12.12 7.04 -10.58
CA VAL A 206 -11.32 6.61 -11.74
C VAL A 206 -11.72 7.35 -13.01
N ARG A 207 -13.01 7.57 -13.27
CA ARG A 207 -13.46 8.36 -14.43
C ARG A 207 -12.92 9.80 -14.40
N ASN A 208 -12.95 10.46 -13.25
CA ASN A 208 -12.38 11.80 -13.09
C ASN A 208 -10.86 11.79 -13.30
N THR A 209 -10.16 10.80 -12.73
CA THR A 209 -8.72 10.62 -12.95
C THR A 209 -8.41 10.41 -14.42
N LEU A 210 -9.13 9.52 -15.13
CA LEU A 210 -8.95 9.28 -16.55
C LEU A 210 -9.08 10.56 -17.36
N ARG A 211 -10.13 11.38 -17.11
CA ARG A 211 -10.29 12.67 -17.78
C ARG A 211 -9.12 13.63 -17.49
N ALA A 212 -8.70 13.73 -16.24
CA ALA A 212 -7.59 14.60 -15.83
C ALA A 212 -6.26 14.18 -16.48
N LEU A 213 -5.94 12.88 -16.46
CA LEU A 213 -4.71 12.37 -17.05
C LEU A 213 -4.72 12.43 -18.58
N HIS A 214 -5.87 12.14 -19.21
CA HIS A 214 -6.02 12.23 -20.65
C HIS A 214 -5.88 13.67 -21.15
N ALA A 215 -6.32 14.67 -20.36
CA ALA A 215 -6.14 16.09 -20.70
C ALA A 215 -4.67 16.53 -20.69
N VAL A 216 -3.82 15.93 -19.84
CA VAL A 216 -2.38 16.21 -19.80
C VAL A 216 -1.65 15.42 -20.89
N ARG A 217 -1.92 14.11 -20.97
CA ARG A 217 -1.31 13.20 -21.93
C ARG A 217 -2.35 12.19 -22.44
N PRO A 218 -2.95 12.43 -23.63
CA PRO A 218 -3.87 11.51 -24.25
C PRO A 218 -3.22 10.15 -24.49
N ARG A 219 -3.93 9.05 -24.21
CA ARG A 219 -3.52 7.69 -24.55
C ARG A 219 -4.67 6.96 -25.24
N ALA A 220 -4.32 6.10 -26.19
CA ALA A 220 -5.31 5.29 -26.91
C ALA A 220 -5.93 4.19 -26.04
N ARG A 221 -5.26 3.82 -24.93
CA ARG A 221 -5.67 2.70 -24.09
C ARG A 221 -5.41 2.92 -22.60
N TYR A 222 -6.42 2.60 -21.81
CA TYR A 222 -6.39 2.56 -20.35
C TYR A 222 -6.87 1.20 -19.85
N VAL A 223 -6.26 0.71 -18.78
CA VAL A 223 -6.76 -0.45 -18.02
C VAL A 223 -6.95 -0.01 -16.58
N VAL A 224 -8.13 -0.27 -16.01
CA VAL A 224 -8.41 -0.05 -14.59
C VAL A 224 -8.37 -1.40 -13.90
N ALA A 225 -7.54 -1.55 -12.88
CA ALA A 225 -7.34 -2.78 -12.16
C ALA A 225 -7.68 -2.58 -10.68
N SER A 226 -8.49 -3.47 -10.11
CA SER A 226 -8.81 -3.48 -8.68
C SER A 226 -8.89 -4.89 -8.11
N LEU A 227 -8.85 -5.05 -6.78
CA LEU A 227 -9.10 -6.37 -6.19
C LEU A 227 -10.57 -6.75 -6.38
N ILE A 228 -11.48 -5.78 -6.22
CA ILE A 228 -12.92 -5.98 -6.38
C ILE A 228 -13.55 -4.89 -7.25
N ASP A 229 -14.57 -5.27 -8.02
CA ASP A 229 -15.42 -4.35 -8.78
C ASP A 229 -16.89 -4.51 -8.35
N LEU A 230 -17.43 -3.45 -7.77
CA LEU A 230 -18.77 -3.36 -7.20
C LEU A 230 -19.70 -2.46 -8.02
N ARG A 231 -19.25 -2.01 -9.19
CA ARG A 231 -20.03 -1.14 -10.09
C ARG A 231 -21.30 -1.84 -10.53
N ASP A 232 -22.38 -1.08 -10.62
CA ASP A 232 -23.61 -1.57 -11.24
C ASP A 232 -23.57 -1.41 -12.77
N ALA A 233 -24.70 -1.69 -13.43
CA ALA A 233 -24.81 -1.53 -14.87
C ALA A 233 -24.70 -0.07 -15.33
N ALA A 234 -25.24 0.88 -14.56
CA ALA A 234 -25.20 2.30 -14.90
C ALA A 234 -23.77 2.85 -14.77
N ASP A 235 -23.04 2.45 -13.73
CA ASP A 235 -21.63 2.81 -13.53
C ASP A 235 -20.73 2.26 -14.65
N ARG A 236 -21.00 1.04 -15.12
CA ARG A 236 -20.31 0.45 -16.28
C ARG A 236 -20.61 1.21 -17.56
N THR A 237 -21.88 1.55 -17.82
CA THR A 237 -22.28 2.39 -18.96
C THR A 237 -21.59 3.75 -18.93
N ALA A 238 -21.57 4.44 -17.79
CA ALA A 238 -20.89 5.72 -17.63
C ALA A 238 -19.38 5.63 -17.90
N THR A 239 -18.77 4.48 -17.64
CA THR A 239 -17.35 4.24 -17.97
C THR A 239 -17.16 4.06 -19.48
N ALA A 240 -18.07 3.35 -20.15
CA ALA A 240 -18.03 3.19 -21.61
C ALA A 240 -18.32 4.50 -22.35
N GLU A 241 -19.25 5.32 -21.85
CA GLU A 241 -19.53 6.66 -22.37
C GLU A 241 -18.30 7.58 -22.26
N LEU A 242 -17.61 7.55 -21.12
CA LEU A 242 -16.34 8.29 -20.97
C LEU A 242 -15.28 7.79 -21.95
N ALA A 243 -15.15 6.46 -22.14
CA ALA A 243 -14.20 5.90 -23.10
C ALA A 243 -14.46 6.44 -24.52
N ALA A 244 -15.74 6.52 -24.92
CA ALA A 244 -16.15 7.11 -26.20
C ALA A 244 -15.88 8.62 -26.26
N GLU A 245 -16.16 9.38 -25.18
CA GLU A 245 -15.85 10.81 -25.04
C GLU A 245 -14.36 11.08 -25.25
N LEU A 246 -13.49 10.27 -24.64
CA LEU A 246 -12.03 10.41 -24.72
C LEU A 246 -11.44 9.86 -26.04
N GLY A 247 -12.24 9.19 -26.87
CA GLY A 247 -11.71 8.49 -28.06
C GLY A 247 -10.69 7.41 -27.71
N ALA A 248 -10.82 6.77 -26.55
CA ALA A 248 -9.87 5.81 -26.01
C ALA A 248 -10.54 4.49 -25.62
N ARG A 249 -9.79 3.40 -25.62
CA ARG A 249 -10.25 2.13 -25.05
C ARG A 249 -10.02 2.12 -23.54
N VAL A 250 -11.06 1.77 -22.77
CA VAL A 250 -10.96 1.58 -21.32
C VAL A 250 -11.40 0.16 -20.98
N ASP A 251 -10.47 -0.67 -20.52
CA ASP A 251 -10.74 -2.01 -20.01
C ASP A 251 -10.78 -1.98 -18.47
N VAL A 252 -11.61 -2.81 -17.83
CA VAL A 252 -11.63 -2.95 -16.36
C VAL A 252 -11.41 -4.40 -15.96
N VAL A 253 -10.55 -4.61 -14.97
CA VAL A 253 -10.08 -5.91 -14.50
C VAL A 253 -10.21 -5.97 -12.98
N ALA A 254 -10.84 -7.03 -12.47
CA ALA A 254 -10.89 -7.30 -11.03
C ALA A 254 -10.75 -8.80 -10.71
N LEU A 255 -10.26 -9.10 -9.50
CA LEU A 255 -10.18 -10.48 -9.01
C LEU A 255 -11.57 -11.02 -8.64
N ALA A 256 -12.45 -10.18 -8.09
CA ALA A 256 -13.85 -10.54 -7.84
C ALA A 256 -14.79 -9.42 -8.27
N HIS A 257 -16.00 -9.82 -8.67
CA HIS A 257 -17.08 -8.91 -9.02
C HIS A 257 -18.26 -9.14 -8.10
N GLY A 258 -19.02 -8.10 -7.81
CA GLY A 258 -20.24 -8.25 -7.05
C GLY A 258 -21.01 -6.96 -6.90
N THR A 259 -21.94 -6.95 -5.95
CA THR A 259 -22.71 -5.76 -5.59
C THR A 259 -22.88 -5.68 -4.09
N VAL A 260 -22.99 -4.45 -3.58
CA VAL A 260 -23.28 -4.19 -2.17
C VAL A 260 -24.71 -3.72 -2.04
N THR A 261 -25.51 -4.45 -1.28
CA THR A 261 -26.89 -4.08 -0.95
C THR A 261 -26.90 -3.30 0.35
N LEU A 262 -27.34 -2.04 0.28
CA LEU A 262 -27.47 -1.15 1.45
C LEU A 262 -28.93 -1.09 1.89
N PRO A 263 -29.27 -1.49 3.13
CA PRO A 263 -30.64 -1.37 3.62
C PRO A 263 -31.01 0.09 3.91
N PRO A 264 -32.31 0.43 3.88
CA PRO A 264 -32.80 1.74 4.32
C PRO A 264 -32.40 2.03 5.77
N GLY A 265 -32.03 3.28 6.08
CA GLY A 265 -31.68 3.71 7.44
C GLY A 265 -30.30 3.23 7.93
N LEU A 266 -29.42 2.77 7.02
CA LEU A 266 -28.11 2.23 7.37
C LEU A 266 -27.22 3.24 8.14
N VAL A 267 -27.30 4.52 7.79
CA VAL A 267 -26.46 5.56 8.42
C VAL A 267 -26.86 5.75 9.88
N GLU A 268 -28.16 5.81 10.14
CA GLU A 268 -28.75 5.94 11.47
C GLU A 268 -28.46 4.69 12.30
N ALA A 269 -28.68 3.50 11.74
CA ALA A 269 -28.41 2.21 12.39
C ALA A 269 -26.91 2.05 12.73
N GLY A 270 -26.03 2.41 11.80
CA GLY A 270 -24.59 2.38 12.02
C GLY A 270 -24.15 3.36 13.11
N SER A 271 -24.66 4.59 13.10
CA SER A 271 -24.35 5.60 14.13
C SER A 271 -24.81 5.15 15.51
N ALA A 272 -26.01 4.57 15.62
CA ALA A 272 -26.52 4.00 16.86
C ALA A 272 -25.65 2.83 17.36
N LEU A 273 -25.19 1.96 16.44
CA LEU A 273 -24.29 0.86 16.78
C LEU A 273 -22.94 1.36 17.31
N VAL A 274 -22.34 2.38 16.66
CA VAL A 274 -21.09 2.98 17.17
C VAL A 274 -21.30 3.54 18.58
N ALA A 275 -22.37 4.31 18.82
CA ALA A 275 -22.66 4.90 20.13
C ALA A 275 -22.86 3.83 21.22
N ALA A 276 -23.53 2.72 20.90
CA ALA A 276 -23.74 1.62 21.84
C ALA A 276 -22.42 0.91 22.23
N LEU A 277 -21.48 0.79 21.28
CA LEU A 277 -20.18 0.16 21.51
C LEU A 277 -19.19 1.06 22.27
N ASP A 278 -19.31 2.38 22.11
CA ASP A 278 -18.50 3.37 22.81
C ASP A 278 -18.93 3.57 24.28
N THR A 279 -20.07 3.01 24.70
CA THR A 279 -20.53 3.10 26.09
C THR A 279 -19.65 2.21 26.99
N PRO A 280 -18.96 2.76 28.01
CA PRO A 280 -18.11 1.96 28.88
C PRO A 280 -18.90 0.85 29.56
N ARG A 281 -18.43 -0.41 29.42
CA ARG A 281 -18.95 -1.51 30.24
C ARG A 281 -18.52 -1.28 31.69
N SER A 282 -19.41 -0.72 32.50
CA SER A 282 -19.32 -0.70 33.96
C SER A 282 -19.08 -2.14 34.46
N GLY A 283 -17.90 -2.40 35.04
CA GLY A 283 -17.61 -3.70 35.67
C GLY A 283 -16.16 -4.18 35.76
N LEU A 284 -15.18 -3.50 35.15
CA LEU A 284 -13.75 -3.84 35.37
C LEU A 284 -13.05 -2.78 36.24
N PRO A 285 -12.24 -3.19 37.24
CA PRO A 285 -11.50 -2.25 38.06
C PRO A 285 -10.49 -1.47 37.19
N PRO A 286 -10.28 -0.17 37.47
CA PRO A 286 -9.34 0.65 36.71
C PRO A 286 -7.92 0.07 36.84
N ARG A 287 -7.18 0.04 35.72
CA ARG A 287 -5.74 -0.22 35.77
C ARG A 287 -5.06 0.88 36.60
N PRO A 288 -4.06 0.54 37.43
CA PRO A 288 -3.33 1.54 38.19
C PRO A 288 -2.59 2.49 37.22
N SER A 289 -2.89 3.79 37.31
CA SER A 289 -2.16 4.83 36.60
C SER A 289 -0.69 4.88 37.06
N PRO A 290 0.28 5.08 36.16
CA PRO A 290 1.63 5.43 36.57
C PRO A 290 1.59 6.78 37.31
N ALA A 291 2.22 6.82 38.47
CA ALA A 291 2.23 7.99 39.34
C ALA A 291 3.07 9.13 38.72
N GLY A 292 2.42 10.27 38.53
CA GLY A 292 2.98 11.60 38.84
C GLY A 292 4.11 12.15 37.98
N ALA A 293 3.76 12.89 36.92
CA ALA A 293 4.48 14.09 36.52
C ALA A 293 3.46 15.19 36.24
N ALA A 294 3.39 16.17 37.14
CA ALA A 294 2.52 17.32 37.02
C ALA A 294 3.05 18.26 35.93
N THR A 295 2.26 18.50 34.88
CA THR A 295 2.48 19.57 33.91
C THR A 295 1.90 20.89 34.49
N PRO A 296 2.65 22.01 34.49
CA PRO A 296 2.07 23.29 34.87
C PRO A 296 1.19 23.83 33.73
N ALA A 297 0.01 24.32 34.11
CA ALA A 297 -0.92 25.00 33.21
C ALA A 297 -0.35 26.35 32.74
N VAL A 298 -0.35 26.59 31.43
CA VAL A 298 -0.10 27.91 30.84
C VAL A 298 -1.45 28.60 30.64
N PRO A 299 -1.65 29.84 31.13
CA PRO A 299 -2.94 30.52 31.05
C PRO A 299 -3.16 31.11 29.64
N VAL A 300 -4.40 30.97 29.17
CA VAL A 300 -4.91 31.57 27.92
C VAL A 300 -5.00 33.08 28.09
N GLY A 301 -4.21 33.82 27.30
CA GLY A 301 -4.20 35.28 27.24
C GLY A 301 -4.85 35.81 25.96
N SER A 302 -5.66 36.84 26.15
CA SER A 302 -6.54 37.57 25.22
C SER A 302 -5.91 38.08 23.92
N ALA A 303 -6.77 38.20 22.90
CA ALA A 303 -6.56 38.76 21.57
C ALA A 303 -6.08 40.22 21.49
N ALA A 304 -5.29 40.52 20.45
CA ALA A 304 -5.32 41.70 19.53
C ALA A 304 -3.95 41.90 18.83
N PRO A 305 -3.80 42.69 17.75
CA PRO A 305 -4.67 42.97 16.60
C PRO A 305 -3.97 42.69 15.24
N VAL A 306 -4.75 42.77 14.16
CA VAL A 306 -4.33 42.66 12.75
C VAL A 306 -3.46 43.85 12.33
N VAL A 307 -2.36 43.58 11.63
CA VAL A 307 -1.55 44.58 10.89
C VAL A 307 -1.56 44.22 9.41
N PRO A 308 -2.01 45.10 8.50
CA PRO A 308 -2.03 44.84 7.06
C PRO A 308 -0.76 45.37 6.36
N GLY A 309 -0.25 44.62 5.38
CA GLY A 309 0.56 45.17 4.28
C GLY A 309 1.85 44.40 3.96
N ALA A 310 1.83 43.64 2.87
CA ALA A 310 2.93 43.49 1.91
C ALA A 310 2.43 42.67 0.68
N PRO A 311 3.02 42.86 -0.51
CA PRO A 311 2.27 43.04 -1.76
C PRO A 311 2.02 41.77 -2.57
N ALA A 312 1.02 41.87 -3.44
CA ALA A 312 0.71 40.92 -4.50
C ALA A 312 1.89 40.73 -5.46
N VAL A 313 2.25 39.48 -5.74
CA VAL A 313 3.16 39.08 -6.81
C VAL A 313 2.34 38.99 -8.11
N PRO A 314 2.69 39.70 -9.19
CA PRO A 314 1.92 39.66 -10.42
C PRO A 314 2.23 38.40 -11.24
N ALA A 315 1.19 37.89 -11.90
CA ALA A 315 1.28 36.86 -12.92
C ALA A 315 2.18 37.31 -14.09
N VAL A 316 3.06 36.43 -14.55
CA VAL A 316 3.88 36.63 -15.75
C VAL A 316 3.19 35.94 -16.94
N PRO A 317 2.94 36.64 -18.06
CA PRO A 317 2.31 36.04 -19.23
C PRO A 317 3.32 35.30 -20.12
N VAL A 318 2.83 34.25 -20.75
CA VAL A 318 3.49 33.47 -21.80
C VAL A 318 3.68 34.33 -23.05
N GLY A 319 4.89 34.34 -23.61
CA GLY A 319 5.26 35.07 -24.83
C GLY A 319 6.26 34.30 -25.67
N SER A 320 6.07 34.39 -26.99
CA SER A 320 6.53 33.50 -28.05
C SER A 320 8.01 33.56 -28.45
N ALA A 321 8.43 32.49 -29.15
CA ALA A 321 9.69 32.24 -29.84
C ALA A 321 10.20 33.32 -30.81
N VAL A 322 11.53 33.36 -31.02
CA VAL A 322 12.24 33.66 -32.29
C VAL A 322 13.64 32.94 -32.30
N PRO A 323 14.19 32.49 -33.46
CA PRO A 323 15.21 31.43 -33.56
C PRO A 323 16.61 31.82 -34.09
N GLY A 324 17.55 30.85 -34.07
CA GLY A 324 18.79 30.76 -34.88
C GLY A 324 20.10 31.04 -34.10
N VAL A 325 21.27 30.41 -34.32
CA VAL A 325 21.91 29.53 -35.34
C VAL A 325 23.22 28.96 -34.65
N PRO A 326 24.11 28.13 -35.27
CA PRO A 326 24.10 26.67 -35.45
C PRO A 326 25.27 25.88 -34.75
N ALA A 327 25.12 24.54 -34.80
CA ALA A 327 26.09 23.47 -35.06
C ALA A 327 27.53 23.48 -34.51
N ALA A 328 27.89 22.38 -33.83
CA ALA A 328 29.20 21.75 -33.96
C ALA A 328 29.07 20.21 -33.90
N SER A 329 29.55 19.57 -34.95
CA SER A 329 29.70 18.14 -35.19
C SER A 329 31.08 17.64 -34.77
N ALA A 330 31.20 16.42 -34.21
CA ALA A 330 32.35 15.53 -34.42
C ALA A 330 32.11 14.10 -33.86
N THR A 331 31.84 13.19 -34.80
CA THR A 331 32.22 11.76 -35.00
C THR A 331 32.70 10.78 -33.89
N PRO A 332 32.55 9.46 -34.15
CA PRO A 332 32.68 8.36 -33.17
C PRO A 332 33.95 7.49 -33.33
N ALA A 333 34.27 6.72 -32.28
CA ALA A 333 35.05 5.46 -32.26
C ALA A 333 35.02 4.95 -30.79
N SER A 334 35.02 3.68 -30.40
CA SER A 334 35.57 2.47 -31.02
C SER A 334 34.99 1.21 -30.35
N SER A 335 34.86 0.16 -31.15
CA SER A 335 34.70 -1.24 -30.78
C SER A 335 35.85 -1.79 -29.93
N VAL A 336 35.54 -2.61 -28.92
CA VAL A 336 36.45 -3.65 -28.42
C VAL A 336 35.65 -4.93 -28.17
N ALA A 337 36.13 -6.03 -28.73
CA ALA A 337 35.61 -7.38 -28.57
C ALA A 337 36.62 -8.27 -27.84
N PHE A 338 36.08 -9.38 -27.31
CA PHE A 338 36.70 -10.60 -26.80
C PHE A 338 37.12 -10.70 -25.33
N GLY A 339 36.58 -11.74 -24.68
CA GLY A 339 37.02 -12.24 -23.39
C GLY A 339 36.07 -13.28 -22.80
N THR A 340 35.85 -14.41 -23.49
CA THR A 340 35.26 -15.61 -22.89
C THR A 340 36.15 -16.10 -21.75
N SER A 341 35.63 -16.14 -20.52
CA SER A 341 36.26 -16.84 -19.40
C SER A 341 35.20 -17.62 -18.64
N VAL A 342 35.30 -18.94 -18.77
CA VAL A 342 34.57 -19.95 -18.01
C VAL A 342 35.07 -19.88 -16.57
N VAL A 343 34.21 -19.53 -15.62
CA VAL A 343 34.51 -19.63 -14.19
C VAL A 343 33.73 -20.80 -13.60
N SER A 344 34.50 -21.83 -13.23
CA SER A 344 34.07 -22.99 -12.45
C SER A 344 33.57 -22.55 -11.07
N VAL A 345 32.30 -22.83 -10.75
CA VAL A 345 31.72 -22.61 -9.42
C VAL A 345 32.09 -23.80 -8.52
N THR A 346 33.09 -23.61 -7.66
CA THR A 346 33.38 -24.50 -6.52
C THR A 346 32.49 -24.11 -5.34
N ARG A 347 31.72 -25.07 -4.80
CA ARG A 347 30.93 -24.94 -3.56
C ARG A 347 31.84 -24.56 -2.38
N GLY A 348 31.73 -23.33 -1.90
CA GLY A 348 32.34 -22.84 -0.66
C GLY A 348 31.33 -22.83 0.50
N ALA A 349 31.77 -23.28 1.67
CA ALA A 349 30.97 -23.56 2.86
C ALA A 349 30.23 -22.35 3.46
N SER A 350 29.06 -22.64 4.02
CA SER A 350 28.21 -21.75 4.82
C SER A 350 28.96 -21.26 6.07
N VAL A 351 29.08 -19.94 6.22
CA VAL A 351 29.47 -19.28 7.47
C VAL A 351 28.23 -18.56 7.99
N VAL A 352 27.64 -19.11 9.05
CA VAL A 352 26.58 -18.47 9.83
C VAL A 352 27.28 -17.49 10.79
N PRO A 353 26.99 -16.18 10.79
CA PRO A 353 27.57 -15.30 11.78
C PRO A 353 26.92 -15.55 13.14
N ALA A 354 27.75 -15.54 14.18
CA ALA A 354 27.33 -15.76 15.56
C ALA A 354 26.42 -14.63 16.05
N ALA A 355 25.32 -14.99 16.72
CA ALA A 355 24.36 -14.07 17.32
C ALA A 355 25.06 -13.15 18.35
N SER A 356 24.88 -11.84 18.23
CA SER A 356 25.28 -10.89 19.24
C SER A 356 24.38 -10.98 20.47
N ASP A 357 25.00 -11.05 21.64
CA ASP A 357 24.33 -11.09 22.94
C ASP A 357 23.61 -9.75 23.22
N THR A 358 22.28 -9.78 23.24
CA THR A 358 21.42 -8.58 23.42
C THR A 358 21.20 -8.18 24.88
N SER A 359 22.01 -8.66 25.82
CA SER A 359 21.90 -8.31 27.23
C SER A 359 22.46 -6.90 27.52
N GLY A 360 21.66 -5.87 27.25
CA GLY A 360 22.02 -4.48 27.61
C GLY A 360 21.10 -3.38 27.11
N ILE A 361 20.10 -3.70 26.28
CA ILE A 361 19.19 -2.69 25.71
C ILE A 361 18.12 -2.34 26.73
N PRO A 362 17.95 -1.05 27.11
CA PRO A 362 16.87 -0.63 28.00
C PRO A 362 15.53 -1.13 27.48
N ALA A 363 14.75 -1.77 28.36
CA ALA A 363 13.36 -2.12 28.06
C ALA A 363 12.62 -0.85 27.62
N GLY A 364 12.22 -0.79 26.34
CA GLY A 364 11.54 0.37 25.76
C GLY A 364 12.25 1.09 24.61
N SER A 365 13.51 0.77 24.28
CA SER A 365 14.21 1.36 23.12
C SER A 365 14.22 0.42 21.91
N ALA A 366 13.88 0.95 20.73
CA ALA A 366 13.94 0.21 19.47
C ALA A 366 15.39 -0.05 19.05
N VAL A 367 15.65 -1.21 18.45
CA VAL A 367 16.97 -1.54 17.89
C VAL A 367 16.99 -1.20 16.42
N ARG A 368 18.08 -0.59 15.94
CA ARG A 368 18.17 -0.18 14.54
C ARG A 368 18.81 -1.28 13.70
N ALA A 369 18.10 -1.75 12.68
CA ALA A 369 18.68 -2.59 11.63
C ALA A 369 19.37 -1.69 10.60
N VAL A 370 20.64 -1.97 10.30
CA VAL A 370 21.39 -1.27 9.26
C VAL A 370 21.20 -2.01 7.94
N LEU A 371 20.67 -1.32 6.94
CA LEU A 371 20.39 -1.88 5.63
C LEU A 371 21.44 -1.39 4.62
N GLU A 372 22.17 -2.31 4.00
CA GLU A 372 23.05 -2.01 2.86
C GLU A 372 22.20 -1.78 1.60
N TRP A 373 21.55 -0.61 1.54
CA TRP A 373 20.59 -0.28 0.49
C TRP A 373 21.30 -0.11 -0.87
N PRO A 374 20.78 -0.72 -1.96
CA PRO A 374 21.39 -0.61 -3.28
C PRO A 374 21.37 0.84 -3.79
N ALA A 375 22.52 1.34 -4.22
CA ALA A 375 22.68 2.72 -4.69
C ALA A 375 21.73 3.03 -5.86
N GLY A 376 21.05 4.18 -5.78
CA GLY A 376 20.14 4.68 -6.83
C GLY A 376 18.78 3.98 -6.90
N VAL A 377 18.49 3.02 -6.01
CA VAL A 377 17.16 2.40 -5.92
C VAL A 377 16.28 3.24 -4.98
N PRO A 378 15.12 3.75 -5.43
CA PRO A 378 14.19 4.46 -4.55
C PRO A 378 13.47 3.49 -3.60
N SER A 379 13.01 3.97 -2.45
CA SER A 379 12.26 3.16 -1.48
C SER A 379 10.82 2.86 -1.91
N GLY A 380 10.31 3.60 -2.89
CA GLY A 380 8.93 3.48 -3.36
C GLY A 380 8.73 4.00 -4.77
N GLY A 381 7.46 4.08 -5.19
CA GLY A 381 7.08 4.53 -6.53
C GLY A 381 6.71 6.01 -6.60
N ARG A 382 6.96 6.81 -5.54
CA ARG A 382 6.51 8.22 -5.45
C ARG A 382 7.03 9.05 -6.61
N HIS A 383 8.30 8.84 -6.94
CA HIS A 383 9.02 9.52 -8.03
C HIS A 383 9.27 8.61 -9.23
N GLY A 384 8.73 7.39 -9.21
CA GLY A 384 8.92 6.41 -10.25
C GLY A 384 9.83 5.26 -9.87
N PHE A 385 9.48 4.07 -10.34
CA PHE A 385 10.23 2.85 -10.14
C PHE A 385 10.37 2.12 -11.48
N ARG A 386 11.60 1.82 -11.87
CA ARG A 386 11.94 1.27 -13.20
C ARG A 386 12.40 -0.19 -13.10
N ALA A 387 12.41 -0.90 -14.22
CA ALA A 387 12.95 -2.25 -14.33
C ALA A 387 14.37 -2.39 -13.73
N GLY A 388 15.28 -1.45 -14.01
CA GLY A 388 16.62 -1.48 -13.41
C GLY A 388 16.64 -1.33 -11.89
N HIS A 389 15.73 -0.51 -11.32
CA HIS A 389 15.58 -0.39 -9.86
C HIS A 389 15.07 -1.71 -9.26
N ARG A 390 14.15 -2.38 -9.97
CA ARG A 390 13.61 -3.68 -9.58
C ARG A 390 14.69 -4.74 -9.53
N GLU A 391 15.45 -4.91 -10.60
CA GLU A 391 16.53 -5.89 -10.67
C GLU A 391 17.56 -5.68 -9.54
N ALA A 392 17.92 -4.43 -9.27
CA ALA A 392 18.83 -4.07 -8.18
C ALA A 392 18.24 -4.40 -6.80
N LEU A 393 16.96 -4.10 -6.56
CA LEU A 393 16.29 -4.42 -5.30
C LEU A 393 16.18 -5.94 -5.10
N GLU A 394 15.73 -6.69 -6.11
CA GLU A 394 15.60 -8.15 -6.03
C GLU A 394 16.94 -8.83 -5.71
N LYS A 395 18.04 -8.33 -6.28
CA LYS A 395 19.39 -8.80 -5.96
C LYS A 395 19.80 -8.50 -4.51
N ALA A 396 19.38 -7.37 -3.95
CA ALA A 396 19.73 -6.93 -2.60
C ALA A 396 18.84 -7.54 -1.51
N LEU A 397 17.58 -7.86 -1.81
CA LEU A 397 16.56 -8.30 -0.85
C LEU A 397 17.00 -9.42 0.10
N PRO A 398 17.72 -10.48 -0.32
CA PRO A 398 18.21 -11.50 0.61
C PRO A 398 19.13 -10.94 1.71
N GLY A 399 20.05 -10.02 1.34
CA GLY A 399 20.96 -9.37 2.29
C GLY A 399 20.23 -8.40 3.22
N LEU A 400 19.30 -7.61 2.67
CA LEU A 400 18.47 -6.69 3.45
C LEU A 400 17.58 -7.46 4.45
N GLY A 401 16.97 -8.56 4.02
CA GLY A 401 16.16 -9.43 4.86
C GLY A 401 17.00 -10.09 5.97
N ALA A 402 18.23 -10.52 5.67
CA ALA A 402 19.14 -11.09 6.66
C ALA A 402 19.55 -10.05 7.73
N ALA A 403 19.78 -8.80 7.33
CA ALA A 403 20.08 -7.70 8.26
C ALA A 403 18.91 -7.43 9.22
N VAL A 404 17.67 -7.43 8.72
CA VAL A 404 16.47 -7.33 9.58
C VAL A 404 16.34 -8.56 10.49
N ALA A 405 16.52 -9.77 9.94
CA ALA A 405 16.38 -11.02 10.67
C ALA A 405 17.38 -11.15 11.83
N ALA A 406 18.58 -10.58 11.70
CA ALA A 406 19.60 -10.57 12.75
C ALA A 406 19.15 -9.82 14.02
N GLU A 407 18.29 -8.80 13.86
CA GLU A 407 17.76 -8.01 14.98
C GLU A 407 16.45 -8.58 15.56
N VAL A 408 15.84 -9.54 14.87
CA VAL A 408 14.65 -10.26 15.34
C VAL A 408 15.08 -11.34 16.36
N PRO A 409 14.41 -11.48 17.51
CA PRO A 409 14.77 -12.49 18.49
C PRO A 409 14.68 -13.90 17.89
N SER A 410 15.70 -14.74 18.06
CA SER A 410 15.76 -16.09 17.49
C SER A 410 14.61 -17.03 17.92
N ARG A 411 13.94 -16.73 19.04
CA ARG A 411 12.78 -17.46 19.54
C ARG A 411 11.43 -16.88 19.10
N ALA A 412 11.43 -15.79 18.33
CA ALA A 412 10.21 -15.14 17.85
C ALA A 412 9.41 -16.10 16.96
N ARG A 413 8.17 -16.35 17.37
CA ARG A 413 7.19 -17.16 16.64
C ARG A 413 6.29 -16.29 15.78
N ARG A 414 6.12 -15.03 16.13
CA ARG A 414 5.24 -14.08 15.42
C ARG A 414 5.94 -12.74 15.28
N VAL A 415 6.12 -12.31 14.03
CA VAL A 415 6.75 -11.03 13.70
C VAL A 415 5.79 -10.23 12.86
N LEU A 416 5.62 -8.96 13.20
CA LEU A 416 4.92 -8.00 12.36
C LEU A 416 5.94 -7.12 11.67
N VAL A 417 5.85 -6.98 10.35
CA VAL A 417 6.53 -5.94 9.60
C VAL A 417 5.51 -4.84 9.30
N LEU A 418 5.81 -3.63 9.74
CA LEU A 418 4.93 -2.47 9.68
C LEU A 418 5.57 -1.41 8.77
N GLY A 419 4.95 -1.14 7.62
CA GLY A 419 5.23 0.05 6.82
C GLY A 419 4.47 1.27 7.33
N PHE A 420 4.55 2.38 6.62
CA PHE A 420 3.80 3.59 6.97
C PHE A 420 3.14 4.22 5.74
N GLU A 421 1.84 4.53 5.83
CA GLU A 421 1.07 5.25 4.82
C GLU A 421 1.41 4.86 3.36
N GLU A 422 2.11 5.72 2.62
CA GLU A 422 2.47 5.54 1.21
C GLU A 422 3.68 4.60 1.00
N LEU A 423 4.51 4.36 2.02
CA LEU A 423 5.63 3.41 1.99
C LEU A 423 5.14 2.00 2.34
N MET A 424 4.45 1.37 1.38
CA MET A 424 3.94 0.01 1.56
C MET A 424 4.83 -1.06 0.92
N TYR A 425 5.39 -0.77 -0.25
CA TYR A 425 5.99 -1.81 -1.10
C TYR A 425 7.32 -2.36 -0.56
N THR A 426 8.27 -1.50 -0.20
CA THR A 426 9.55 -1.95 0.39
C THR A 426 9.35 -2.76 1.67
N PRO A 427 8.50 -2.30 2.63
CA PRO A 427 8.18 -3.09 3.81
C PRO A 427 7.53 -4.45 3.48
N LEU A 428 6.67 -4.50 2.46
CA LEU A 428 6.08 -5.75 1.99
C LEU A 428 7.16 -6.72 1.48
N ARG A 429 8.09 -6.26 0.63
CA ARG A 429 9.16 -7.11 0.08
C ARG A 429 10.15 -7.59 1.15
N LEU A 430 10.48 -6.73 2.12
CA LEU A 430 11.29 -7.14 3.28
C LEU A 430 10.55 -8.16 4.16
N ALA A 431 9.22 -8.04 4.30
CA ALA A 431 8.42 -9.03 5.01
C ALA A 431 8.40 -10.39 4.31
N GLU A 432 8.37 -10.43 2.97
CA GLU A 432 8.51 -11.70 2.21
C GLU A 432 9.89 -12.32 2.40
N ALA A 433 10.96 -11.53 2.26
CA ALA A 433 12.32 -12.02 2.50
C ALA A 433 12.50 -12.56 3.92
N LEU A 434 11.92 -11.88 4.92
CA LEU A 434 11.93 -12.34 6.30
C LEU A 434 11.14 -13.64 6.50
N ALA A 435 9.98 -13.78 5.83
CA ALA A 435 9.17 -15.00 5.87
C ALA A 435 9.89 -16.21 5.26
N ASP A 436 10.65 -16.00 4.18
CA ASP A 436 11.45 -17.05 3.54
C ASP A 436 12.68 -17.44 4.38
N LEU A 437 13.32 -16.46 5.04
CA LEU A 437 14.46 -16.68 5.93
C LEU A 437 14.07 -17.35 7.26
N LEU A 438 12.84 -17.13 7.73
CA LEU A 438 12.32 -17.62 9.02
C LEU A 438 11.10 -18.53 8.83
N PRO A 439 11.23 -19.72 8.21
CA PRO A 439 10.09 -20.59 7.86
C PRO A 439 9.31 -21.13 9.07
N GLY A 440 9.89 -21.06 10.29
CA GLY A 440 9.24 -21.44 11.54
C GLY A 440 8.52 -20.28 12.26
N THR A 441 8.51 -19.09 11.66
CA THR A 441 7.98 -17.85 12.24
C THR A 441 6.82 -17.35 11.40
N LEU A 442 5.70 -17.05 12.05
CA LEU A 442 4.57 -16.39 11.40
C LEU A 442 4.90 -14.91 11.18
N VAL A 443 5.35 -14.58 9.98
CA VAL A 443 5.56 -13.19 9.56
C VAL A 443 4.25 -12.63 9.01
N ARG A 444 3.85 -11.45 9.50
CA ARG A 444 2.72 -10.69 8.99
C ARG A 444 3.19 -9.31 8.55
N TYR A 445 2.51 -8.78 7.55
CA TYR A 445 2.73 -7.45 7.01
C TYR A 445 1.52 -6.57 7.32
N SER A 446 1.78 -5.32 7.72
CA SER A 446 0.77 -4.28 7.83
C SER A 446 1.34 -2.90 7.45
N THR A 447 0.48 -1.89 7.32
CA THR A 447 0.88 -0.48 7.24
C THR A 447 0.07 0.39 8.22
N THR A 448 0.56 1.60 8.50
CA THR A 448 -0.21 2.65 9.18
C THR A 448 -1.17 3.35 8.21
N THR A 449 -2.13 4.09 8.74
CA THR A 449 -3.15 4.79 7.93
C THR A 449 -3.64 6.06 8.63
N ARG A 450 -4.13 6.99 7.83
CA ARG A 450 -4.81 8.22 8.29
C ARG A 450 -6.29 8.00 8.61
N SER A 451 -6.87 6.89 8.15
CA SER A 451 -8.31 6.67 8.22
C SER A 451 -8.76 6.24 9.62
N PRO A 452 -9.61 7.02 10.33
CA PRO A 452 -10.13 6.63 11.63
C PRO A 452 -11.27 5.60 11.48
N VAL A 453 -10.92 4.34 11.66
CA VAL A 453 -11.86 3.21 11.72
C VAL A 453 -12.18 2.82 13.17
N LEU A 454 -13.43 2.40 13.40
CA LEU A 454 -13.85 1.87 14.70
C LEU A 454 -13.20 0.51 14.95
N ALA A 455 -12.56 0.36 16.10
CA ALA A 455 -12.07 -0.91 16.59
C ALA A 455 -13.06 -1.50 17.61
N VAL A 456 -13.36 -2.79 17.48
CA VAL A 456 -14.23 -3.54 18.38
C VAL A 456 -13.54 -4.85 18.71
N ASP A 457 -13.19 -5.08 19.98
CA ASP A 457 -12.59 -6.34 20.42
C ASP A 457 -13.66 -7.46 20.48
N ASP A 458 -14.05 -7.91 19.29
CA ASP A 458 -14.97 -9.02 19.06
C ASP A 458 -14.31 -9.97 18.04
N PRO A 459 -14.21 -11.29 18.32
CA PRO A 459 -13.62 -12.25 17.39
C PRO A 459 -14.26 -12.28 16.00
N GLY A 460 -15.52 -11.86 15.87
CA GLY A 460 -16.23 -11.76 14.60
C GLY A 460 -15.99 -10.45 13.84
N TYR A 461 -15.28 -9.48 14.40
CA TYR A 461 -15.06 -8.16 13.81
C TYR A 461 -13.64 -7.99 13.25
N ALA A 462 -13.51 -7.28 12.13
CA ALA A 462 -12.26 -7.18 11.36
C ALA A 462 -11.14 -6.47 12.14
N ILE A 463 -11.50 -5.38 12.80
CA ILE A 463 -10.56 -4.42 13.39
C ILE A 463 -10.74 -4.48 14.90
N ARG A 464 -9.89 -5.26 15.56
CA ARG A 464 -10.02 -5.61 16.97
C ARG A 464 -9.18 -4.76 17.90
N GLY A 465 -8.10 -4.18 17.37
CA GLY A 465 -7.22 -3.28 18.11
C GLY A 465 -6.86 -2.06 17.27
N ARG A 466 -6.61 -0.95 17.97
CA ARG A 466 -6.16 0.31 17.38
C ARG A 466 -5.08 0.92 18.27
N VAL A 467 -3.98 1.32 17.66
CA VAL A 467 -2.99 2.25 18.21
C VAL A 467 -3.19 3.56 17.49
N ALA A 468 -3.27 4.66 18.25
CA ALA A 468 -3.35 6.01 17.71
C ALA A 468 -2.09 6.76 18.16
N PHE A 469 -1.50 7.52 17.24
CA PHE A 469 -0.25 8.26 17.48
C PHE A 469 -0.25 9.53 16.62
N PRO A 470 0.47 10.59 17.01
CA PRO A 470 0.61 11.78 16.17
C PRO A 470 1.35 11.43 14.86
N ALA A 471 1.00 12.11 13.77
CA ALA A 471 1.77 12.06 12.54
C ALA A 471 3.24 12.39 12.85
N HIS A 472 4.13 11.54 12.37
CA HIS A 472 5.57 11.67 12.56
C HIS A 472 6.28 12.23 11.33
N ASP A 473 5.52 12.58 10.29
CA ASP A 473 5.97 13.23 9.08
C ASP A 473 5.34 14.63 8.94
N THR A 474 5.56 15.28 7.81
CA THR A 474 4.93 16.59 7.48
C THR A 474 3.87 16.38 6.38
N PRO A 475 2.71 15.81 6.72
CA PRO A 475 1.70 15.45 5.74
C PRO A 475 0.96 16.71 5.25
N ALA A 476 0.45 16.67 4.01
CA ALA A 476 -0.24 17.83 3.42
C ALA A 476 -1.56 18.18 4.10
N ASP A 477 -2.17 17.23 4.81
CA ASP A 477 -3.38 17.45 5.61
C ASP A 477 -3.10 18.03 7.01
N GLY A 478 -1.84 18.38 7.28
CA GLY A 478 -1.40 18.98 8.53
C GLY A 478 -1.17 17.96 9.65
N PRO A 479 -0.68 18.41 10.83
CA PRO A 479 -0.49 17.52 11.96
C PRO A 479 -1.82 16.87 12.34
N GLY A 480 -1.82 15.58 12.61
CA GLY A 480 -3.03 14.85 12.95
C GLY A 480 -2.74 13.46 13.49
N GLU A 481 -3.77 12.80 14.00
CA GLU A 481 -3.64 11.40 14.41
C GLU A 481 -3.42 10.49 13.19
N ARG A 482 -2.66 9.44 13.44
CA ARG A 482 -2.43 8.29 12.58
C ARG A 482 -2.76 7.03 13.35
N TYR A 483 -3.05 5.97 12.62
CA TYR A 483 -3.55 4.73 13.20
C TYR A 483 -2.80 3.51 12.68
N ALA A 484 -2.53 2.58 13.59
CA ALA A 484 -2.09 1.23 13.27
C ALA A 484 -3.12 0.25 13.85
N TYR A 485 -3.67 -0.60 13.00
CA TYR A 485 -4.75 -1.51 13.39
C TYR A 485 -4.23 -2.91 13.62
N ASN A 486 -4.81 -3.60 14.60
CA ASN A 486 -4.53 -5.01 14.88
C ASN A 486 -3.04 -5.32 15.15
N VAL A 487 -2.25 -4.32 15.55
CA VAL A 487 -0.82 -4.48 15.87
C VAL A 487 -0.58 -5.00 17.29
N ALA A 488 -1.53 -4.80 18.22
CA ALA A 488 -1.48 -5.31 19.59
C ALA A 488 -1.99 -6.77 19.70
N GLN A 489 -1.64 -7.64 18.74
CA GLN A 489 -2.15 -9.01 18.67
C GLN A 489 -1.16 -10.07 19.19
N GLY A 490 -0.20 -9.69 20.04
CA GLY A 490 0.78 -10.61 20.63
C GLY A 490 1.87 -11.03 19.65
N PHE A 491 2.48 -10.06 18.95
CA PHE A 491 3.70 -10.26 18.17
C PHE A 491 4.92 -10.22 19.10
N ASP A 492 5.86 -11.15 18.90
CA ASP A 492 7.09 -11.23 19.70
C ASP A 492 8.09 -10.15 19.31
N ALA A 493 8.02 -9.68 18.06
CA ALA A 493 8.74 -8.53 17.56
C ALA A 493 7.91 -7.75 16.53
N ILE A 494 8.13 -6.44 16.47
CA ILE A 494 7.59 -5.55 15.44
C ILE A 494 8.77 -4.88 14.72
N VAL A 495 8.88 -5.09 13.41
CA VAL A 495 9.82 -4.42 12.53
C VAL A 495 9.12 -3.23 11.89
N LEU A 496 9.44 -2.01 12.32
CA LEU A 496 8.96 -0.77 11.73
C LEU A 496 9.92 -0.31 10.63
N ILE A 497 9.38 -0.03 9.45
CA ILE A 497 10.17 0.44 8.30
C ILE A 497 9.64 1.81 7.88
N VAL A 498 10.53 2.80 7.90
CA VAL A 498 10.27 4.19 7.49
C VAL A 498 11.32 4.66 6.49
N ASP A 499 11.03 5.75 5.77
CA ASP A 499 12.04 6.44 4.97
C ASP A 499 12.83 7.46 5.82
N GLU A 500 13.92 8.00 5.27
CA GLU A 500 14.76 9.01 5.94
C GLU A 500 13.96 10.26 6.34
N GLU A 501 12.97 10.66 5.54
CA GLU A 501 12.05 11.76 5.86
C GLU A 501 11.15 11.46 7.06
N GLY A 502 10.78 10.18 7.25
CA GLY A 502 9.92 9.71 8.32
C GLY A 502 10.62 9.40 9.65
N ASP A 503 11.95 9.28 9.68
CA ASP A 503 12.76 9.05 10.90
C ASP A 503 12.97 10.36 11.69
N THR A 504 11.87 10.93 12.20
CA THR A 504 11.85 12.21 12.93
C THR A 504 11.78 12.01 14.44
N PRO A 505 12.11 13.01 15.28
CA PRO A 505 11.89 12.92 16.73
C PRO A 505 10.46 12.55 17.13
N LEU A 506 9.45 12.99 16.36
CA LEU A 506 8.04 12.65 16.60
C LEU A 506 7.74 11.16 16.37
N LEU A 507 8.51 10.48 15.50
CA LEU A 507 8.43 9.03 15.34
C LEU A 507 8.85 8.32 16.63
N HIS A 508 9.97 8.77 17.21
CA HIS A 508 10.58 8.19 18.41
C HIS A 508 9.69 8.41 19.64
N ASP A 509 9.21 9.63 19.84
CA ASP A 509 8.34 9.99 20.96
C ASP A 509 6.88 9.52 20.77
N GLY A 510 6.49 9.18 19.54
CA GLY A 510 5.14 8.73 19.18
C GLY A 510 5.08 7.23 18.90
N LEU A 511 5.04 6.87 17.62
CA LEU A 511 4.77 5.49 17.17
C LEU A 511 5.73 4.47 17.79
N LEU A 512 7.04 4.75 17.86
CA LEU A 512 8.00 3.80 18.42
C LEU A 512 7.76 3.54 19.90
N THR A 513 7.43 4.58 20.66
CA THR A 513 7.06 4.45 22.08
C THR A 513 5.79 3.61 22.25
N GLU A 514 4.76 3.86 21.44
CA GLU A 514 3.53 3.06 21.43
C GLU A 514 3.83 1.58 21.10
N LEU A 515 4.61 1.30 20.06
CA LEU A 515 4.95 -0.07 19.66
C LEU A 515 5.80 -0.79 20.73
N ALA A 516 6.73 -0.09 21.37
CA ALA A 516 7.54 -0.65 22.46
C ALA A 516 6.69 -1.05 23.67
N GLY A 517 5.53 -0.42 23.87
CA GLY A 517 4.54 -0.82 24.87
C GLY A 517 3.78 -2.11 24.52
N LEU A 518 3.83 -2.58 23.27
CA LEU A 518 3.04 -3.73 22.78
C LEU A 518 3.86 -5.01 22.62
N THR A 519 5.18 -4.89 22.48
CA THR A 519 6.06 -6.04 22.19
C THR A 519 7.40 -5.92 22.93
N GLY A 520 8.05 -7.06 23.17
CA GLY A 520 9.37 -7.10 23.81
C GLY A 520 10.52 -6.68 22.90
N ARG A 521 10.29 -6.52 21.59
CA ARG A 521 11.30 -6.08 20.63
C ARG A 521 10.70 -5.25 19.50
N VAL A 522 11.16 -4.02 19.38
CA VAL A 522 10.92 -3.19 18.18
C VAL A 522 12.22 -3.09 17.41
N VAL A 523 12.19 -3.39 16.11
CA VAL A 523 13.30 -3.20 15.18
C VAL A 523 12.92 -2.04 14.26
N LEU A 524 13.72 -0.98 14.24
CA LEU A 524 13.57 0.14 13.31
C LEU A 524 14.53 -0.07 12.14
N ALA A 525 14.01 -0.08 10.92
CA ALA A 525 14.83 -0.01 9.71
C ALA A 525 14.46 1.24 8.92
N VAL A 526 15.47 1.96 8.45
CA VAL A 526 15.28 3.22 7.71
C VAL A 526 15.85 3.06 6.32
N VAL A 527 15.03 3.38 5.32
CA VAL A 527 15.36 3.29 3.89
C VAL A 527 15.48 4.68 3.29
N PRO A 528 16.16 4.87 2.15
CA PRO A 528 16.28 6.18 1.52
C PRO A 528 14.92 6.79 1.16
N ALA A 529 14.82 8.12 1.16
CA ALA A 529 13.62 8.84 0.71
C ALA A 529 13.50 8.90 -0.82
#